data_AF-A0A733Y4Z7-F1
#
_entry.id   AF-A0A733Y4Z7-F1
#
_cell.length_a   1.000
_cell.length_b   1.000
_cell.length_c   1.000
_cell.angle_alpha   90.00
_cell.angle_beta   90.00
_cell.angle_gamma   90.00
#
_symmetry.space_group_name_H-M   'P 1'
#
loop_
_entity.id
_entity.type
_entity.pdbx_description
1 polymer ?
#
loop_
_entity_poly.entity_id
_entity_poly.type
_entity_poly.pdbx_seq_one_letter_code
_entity_poly.pdbx_strand_id
1 'polypeptide(L)' 'MSQLQLIDAACQIKQAQAVLSMWLESGDKDYGPELPCLIGSILTLLHGVPEAMEEAESELAGYVMREYLEGKL' A
#
# COMPACT_ATOMS: atom_id res chain seq x y z
N MET A 1 0.20 -14.60 4.84
CA MET A 1 0.91 -13.33 5.08
C MET A 1 2.17 -13.54 5.90
N SER A 2 3.32 -13.38 5.25
CA SER A 2 4.55 -13.18 6.03
C SER A 2 4.55 -11.75 6.58
N GLN A 3 4.98 -11.56 7.82
CA GLN A 3 5.12 -10.21 8.44
C GLN A 3 5.92 -9.24 7.55
N LEU A 4 6.82 -9.78 6.72
CA LEU A 4 7.60 -9.05 5.74
C LEU A 4 6.73 -8.36 4.68
N GLN A 5 5.65 -8.99 4.20
CA GLN A 5 4.78 -8.42 3.14
C GLN A 5 4.01 -7.18 3.60
N LEU A 6 3.53 -7.12 4.85
CA LEU A 6 2.87 -5.92 5.39
C LEU A 6 3.86 -4.77 5.64
N ILE A 7 5.07 -5.10 6.08
CA ILE A 7 6.13 -4.11 6.27
C ILE A 7 6.54 -3.53 4.91
N ASP A 8 6.67 -4.38 3.90
CA ASP A 8 6.98 -3.98 2.53
C ASP A 8 5.85 -3.10 1.95
N ALA A 9 4.59 -3.50 2.12
CA ALA A 9 3.43 -2.70 1.69
C ALA A 9 3.39 -1.32 2.36
N ALA A 10 3.66 -1.25 3.66
CA ALA A 10 3.74 0.02 4.38
C ALA A 10 4.92 0.89 3.89
N CYS A 11 6.05 0.28 3.53
CA CYS A 11 7.20 0.97 2.96
C CYS A 11 6.89 1.52 1.56
N GLN A 12 6.26 0.71 0.70
CA GLN A 12 5.81 1.09 -0.64
C GLN A 12 4.86 2.30 -0.59
N ILE A 13 3.90 2.33 0.32
CA ILE A 13 3.01 3.47 0.52
C ILE A 13 3.80 4.72 0.90
N LYS A 14 4.75 4.63 1.84
CA LYS A 14 5.60 5.77 2.25
C LYS A 14 6.44 6.30 1.09
N GLN A 15 6.99 5.41 0.27
CA GLN A 15 7.77 5.79 -0.91
C GLN A 15 6.89 6.49 -1.95
N ALA A 16 5.71 5.97 -2.26
CA ALA A 16 4.75 6.60 -3.15
C ALA A 16 4.34 7.99 -2.65
N GLN A 17 4.07 8.13 -1.35
CA GLN A 17 3.79 9.42 -0.72
C GLN A 17 4.95 10.40 -0.84
N ALA A 18 6.19 9.97 -0.57
CA ALA A 18 7.37 10.82 -0.68
C ALA A 18 7.60 11.32 -2.11
N VAL A 19 7.43 10.45 -3.11
CA VAL A 19 7.54 10.82 -4.53
C VAL A 19 6.46 11.83 -4.92
N LEU A 20 5.21 11.61 -4.49
CA LEU A 20 4.12 12.56 -4.72
C LEU A 20 4.37 13.92 -4.05
N SER A 21 4.82 13.94 -2.80
CA SER A 21 5.13 15.18 -2.08
C SER A 21 6.26 15.96 -2.76
N MET A 22 7.35 15.28 -3.10
CA MET A 22 8.48 15.89 -3.81
C MET A 22 8.03 16.51 -5.14
N TRP A 23 7.15 15.82 -5.86
CA TRP A 23 6.63 16.32 -7.13
C TRP A 23 5.69 17.52 -6.95
N LEU A 24 4.77 17.48 -5.99
CA LEU A 24 3.90 18.62 -5.68
C LEU A 24 4.68 19.87 -5.25
N GLU A 25 5.80 19.68 -4.56
CA GLU A 25 6.70 20.76 -4.12
C GLU A 25 7.56 21.33 -5.26
N SER A 26 7.78 20.57 -6.34
CA SER A 26 8.62 20.99 -7.48
C SER A 26 8.05 22.20 -8.25
N GLY A 27 6.77 22.51 -8.07
CA GLY A 27 6.16 23.77 -8.49
C GLY A 27 5.96 23.93 -10.00
N ASP A 28 6.16 22.86 -10.77
CA ASP A 28 5.94 22.92 -12.22
C ASP A 28 4.44 23.00 -12.52
N LYS A 29 4.00 24.09 -13.15
CA LYS A 29 2.58 24.29 -13.48
C LYS A 29 2.18 23.55 -14.76
N ASP A 30 3.15 23.00 -15.48
CA ASP A 30 2.94 22.37 -16.78
C ASP A 30 3.44 20.92 -16.76
N TYR A 31 2.75 20.08 -15.99
CA TYR A 31 3.02 18.63 -15.91
C TYR A 31 2.73 17.86 -17.22
N GLY A 32 2.41 18.54 -18.32
CA GLY A 32 1.81 18.00 -19.54
C GLY A 32 2.39 16.66 -20.01
N PRO A 33 3.70 16.54 -20.26
CA PRO A 33 4.31 15.29 -20.73
C PRO A 33 4.73 14.33 -19.60
N GLU A 34 4.95 14.81 -18.38
CA GLU A 34 5.50 13.99 -17.28
C GLU A 34 4.42 13.33 -16.40
N LEU A 35 3.20 13.87 -16.42
CA LEU A 35 2.08 13.37 -15.60
C LEU A 35 1.78 11.88 -15.81
N PRO A 36 1.73 11.33 -17.05
CA PRO A 36 1.49 9.90 -17.25
C PRO A 36 2.61 9.03 -16.66
N CYS A 37 3.87 9.47 -16.78
CA CYS A 37 5.03 8.77 -16.23
C CYS A 37 5.03 8.77 -14.70
N LEU A 38 4.63 9.89 -14.08
CA LEU A 38 4.47 9.98 -12.64
C LEU A 38 3.38 9.03 -12.14
N ILE A 39 2.19 9.08 -12.75
CA ILE A 39 1.08 8.19 -12.38
C ILE A 39 1.52 6.73 -12.51
N GLY A 40 2.20 6.37 -13.61
CA GLY A 40 2.76 5.04 -13.80
C GLY A 40 3.78 4.63 -12.72
N SER A 41 4.61 5.57 -12.27
CA SER A 41 5.59 5.34 -11.19
C SER A 41 4.91 5.08 -9.85
N ILE A 42 3.85 5.83 -9.52
CA ILE A 42 3.06 5.61 -8.31
C ILE A 42 2.30 4.29 -8.35
N LEU A 43 1.69 3.95 -9.49
CA LEU A 43 1.01 2.66 -9.67
C LEU A 43 1.99 1.49 -9.53
N THR A 44 3.22 1.64 -10.03
CA THR A 44 4.28 0.63 -9.88
C THR A 44 4.72 0.49 -8.43
N LEU A 45 4.92 1.61 -7.72
CA LEU A 45 5.30 1.58 -6.30
C LEU A 45 4.22 0.90 -5.44
N LEU A 46 2.95 1.14 -5.74
CA LEU A 46 1.80 0.58 -5.01
C LEU A 46 1.38 -0.80 -5.52
N HIS A 47 2.07 -1.38 -6.49
CA HIS A 47 1.74 -2.70 -7.02
C HIS A 47 1.86 -3.78 -5.92
N GLY A 48 0.84 -4.61 -5.77
CA GLY A 48 0.80 -5.67 -4.76
C GLY A 48 0.36 -5.22 -3.37
N VAL A 49 0.24 -3.91 -3.12
CA VAL A 49 -0.21 -3.37 -1.82
C VAL A 49 -1.66 -3.74 -1.53
N PRO A 50 -2.63 -3.58 -2.46
CA PRO A 50 -4.02 -3.97 -2.20
C PRO A 50 -4.16 -5.46 -1.87
N GLU A 51 -3.49 -6.32 -2.62
CA GLU A 51 -3.50 -7.77 -2.42
C GLU A 51 -2.90 -8.13 -1.06
N ALA A 52 -1.82 -7.44 -0.67
CA ALA A 52 -1.22 -7.63 0.64
C ALA A 52 -2.14 -7.21 1.79
N MET A 53 -2.93 -6.16 1.60
CA MET A 53 -3.93 -5.72 2.58
C MET A 53 -5.10 -6.70 2.68
N GLU A 54 -5.64 -7.15 1.55
CA GLU A 54 -6.74 -8.13 1.50
C GLU A 54 -6.35 -9.46 2.16
N GLU A 55 -5.15 -9.97 1.88
CA GLU A 55 -4.66 -11.21 2.50
C GLU A 55 -4.50 -11.03 4.02
N ALA A 56 -3.98 -9.89 4.48
CA ALA A 56 -3.87 -9.60 5.90
C ALA A 56 -5.23 -9.50 6.61
N GLU A 57 -6.21 -8.83 5.99
CA GLU A 57 -7.58 -8.78 6.51
C GLU A 57 -8.22 -10.17 6.58
N SER A 58 -8.02 -10.99 5.55
CA SER A 58 -8.51 -12.37 5.53
C SER A 58 -7.89 -13.22 6.65
N GLU A 59 -6.60 -13.05 6.95
CA GLU A 59 -5.96 -13.75 8.06
C GLU A 59 -6.49 -13.29 9.41
N LEU A 60 -6.60 -11.97 9.62
CA LEU A 60 -7.19 -11.38 10.82
C LEU A 60 -8.60 -11.92 11.06
N ALA A 61 -9.45 -11.96 10.03
CA ALA A 61 -10.78 -12.54 10.13
C ALA A 61 -10.75 -14.03 10.52
N GLY A 62 -9.79 -14.80 9.97
CA GLY A 62 -9.56 -16.20 10.32
C GLY A 62 -9.16 -16.40 11.79
N TYR A 63 -8.30 -15.53 12.33
CA TYR A 63 -7.91 -15.55 13.75
C TYR A 63 -9.11 -15.24 14.67
N VAL A 64 -9.86 -14.18 14.38
CA VAL A 64 -11.05 -13.79 15.16
C VAL A 64 -12.09 -14.91 15.20
N MET A 65 -12.35 -15.55 14.05
CA MET A 65 -13.30 -16.67 13.99
C MET A 65 -12.83 -17.87 14.81
N ARG A 66 -11.52 -18.15 14.83
CA ARG A 66 -10.94 -19.22 15.64
C ARG A 66 -11.07 -18.94 17.13
N GLU A 67 -10.79 -17.72 17.58
CA GLU A 67 -10.96 -17.33 18.99
C GLU A 67 -12.41 -17.44 19.47
N TYR A 68 -13.37 -17.10 18.60
CA TYR A 68 -14.80 -17.29 18.87
C TYR A 68 -15.19 -18.77 18.99
N LEU A 69 -14.71 -19.62 18.07
CA LEU A 69 -14.96 -21.06 18.11
C LEU A 69 -14.29 -21.75 19.31
N GLU A 70 -13.13 -21.24 19.75
CA GLU A 70 -12.43 -21.73 20.94
C GLU A 70 -13.03 -21.21 22.26
N GLY A 71 -14.09 -20.40 22.23
CA GLY A 71 -14.81 -19.93 23.41
C GLY A 71 -13.98 -19.00 24.31
N LYS A 72 -12.99 -18.30 23.74
CA LYS A 72 -12.06 -17.42 24.47
C LYS A 72 -12.50 -15.95 24.54
N LEU A 73 -13.76 -15.65 24.22
CA LEU A 73 -14.35 -14.31 24.33
C LEU A 73 -15.31 -14.20 25.52
#